data_AF-Q73V58-F1
#
_entry.id   AF-Q73V58-F1
#
_cell.length_a   1.000
_cell.length_b   1.000
_cell.length_c   1.000
_cell.angle_alpha   90.00
_cell.angle_beta   90.00
_cell.angle_gamma   90.00
#
_symmetry.space_group_name_H-M   'P 1'
#
loop_
_entity.id
_entity.type
_entity.pdbx_description
1 polymer ?
#
loop_
_entity_poly.entity_id
_entity_poly.type
_entity_poly.pdbx_seq_one_letter_code
_entity_poly.pdbx_strand_id
1 'polypeptide(L)'
;MYHTRAGGRDASAARLYEDEAMRMLALLAGFAALAGMAAPAHADPAGTTGSDASFLAALNQAGITYQNPATAIEVGKRACELMDQGSPQVEVIKNVSSSNPGFTVDGAAQFTMIAASAYCPQHLGQRVGPG
;
A
#
# COMPACT_ATOMS: atom_id res chain seq x y z
N MET A 1 -22.77 -64.15 -42.38
CA MET A 1 -22.95 -62.79 -42.92
C MET A 1 -24.00 -62.07 -42.09
N TYR A 2 -23.56 -61.25 -41.14
CA TYR A 2 -24.38 -60.20 -40.54
C TYR A 2 -23.41 -59.09 -40.16
N HIS A 3 -23.71 -57.84 -40.53
CA HIS A 3 -23.93 -56.80 -39.54
C HIS A 3 -24.55 -55.55 -40.19
N THR A 4 -25.51 -55.04 -39.43
CA THR A 4 -26.44 -53.93 -39.54
C THR A 4 -25.84 -52.53 -39.74
N ARG A 5 -26.62 -51.67 -40.42
CA ARG A 5 -26.62 -50.19 -40.44
C ARG A 5 -26.32 -49.53 -39.08
N ALA A 6 -25.50 -48.47 -39.04
CA ALA A 6 -25.60 -47.30 -38.14
C ALA A 6 -24.48 -46.29 -38.47
N GLY A 7 -24.69 -44.98 -38.29
CA GLY A 7 -23.53 -44.06 -38.18
C GLY A 7 -23.71 -42.58 -38.51
N GLY A 8 -24.89 -42.09 -38.88
CA GLY A 8 -25.11 -40.67 -39.22
C GLY A 8 -25.29 -39.72 -38.03
N ARG A 9 -25.26 -40.23 -36.78
CA ARG A 9 -25.40 -39.43 -35.54
C ARG A 9 -24.10 -39.36 -34.73
N ASP A 10 -23.07 -40.08 -35.16
CA ASP A 10 -21.84 -40.26 -34.39
C ASP A 10 -20.85 -39.11 -34.64
N ALA A 11 -20.91 -38.48 -35.83
CA ALA A 11 -20.07 -37.34 -36.18
C ALA A 11 -20.46 -36.03 -35.47
N SER A 12 -21.75 -35.85 -35.14
CA SER A 12 -22.22 -34.68 -34.39
C SER A 12 -21.86 -34.76 -32.90
N ALA A 13 -21.81 -35.97 -32.34
CA ALA A 13 -21.38 -36.21 -30.96
C ALA A 13 -19.86 -36.01 -30.78
N ALA A 14 -19.05 -36.37 -31.78
CA ALA A 14 -17.60 -36.13 -31.76
C ALA A 14 -17.25 -34.63 -31.77
N ARG A 15 -17.95 -33.81 -32.56
CA ARG A 15 -17.74 -32.35 -32.58
C ARG A 15 -18.17 -31.65 -31.28
N LEU A 16 -19.20 -32.15 -30.61
CA LEU A 16 -19.61 -31.67 -29.29
C LEU A 16 -18.59 -32.08 -28.22
N TYR A 17 -18.01 -33.29 -28.32
CA TYR A 17 -16.94 -33.73 -27.43
C TYR A 17 -15.65 -32.92 -27.59
N GLU A 18 -15.30 -32.47 -28.81
CA GLU A 18 -14.13 -31.59 -29.02
C GLU A 18 -14.35 -30.16 -28.48
N ASP A 19 -15.57 -29.61 -28.54
CA ASP A 19 -15.92 -28.29 -27.97
C ASP A 19 -15.92 -28.33 -26.44
N GLU A 20 -16.51 -29.37 -25.85
CA GLU A 20 -16.55 -29.59 -24.40
C GLU A 20 -15.18 -29.98 -23.85
N ALA A 21 -14.37 -30.76 -24.59
CA ALA A 21 -13.01 -31.10 -24.18
C ALA A 21 -12.05 -29.90 -24.30
N MET A 22 -12.18 -29.02 -25.31
CA MET A 22 -11.43 -27.76 -25.35
C MET A 22 -11.93 -26.76 -24.31
N ARG A 23 -13.23 -26.69 -24.01
CA ARG A 23 -13.76 -25.88 -22.90
C ARG A 23 -13.32 -26.42 -21.54
N MET A 24 -13.30 -27.73 -21.34
CA MET A 24 -12.77 -28.32 -20.11
C MET A 24 -11.25 -28.18 -20.02
N LEU A 25 -10.50 -28.31 -21.12
CA LEU A 25 -9.06 -27.97 -21.14
C LEU A 25 -8.83 -26.48 -20.87
N ALA A 26 -9.67 -25.58 -21.39
CA ALA A 26 -9.57 -24.14 -21.13
C ALA A 26 -9.95 -23.78 -19.69
N LEU A 27 -10.90 -24.51 -19.07
CA LEU A 27 -11.28 -24.33 -17.68
C LEU A 27 -10.27 -24.98 -16.71
N LEU A 28 -9.57 -26.05 -17.10
CA LEU A 28 -8.49 -26.67 -16.32
C LEU A 28 -7.11 -26.01 -16.55
N ALA A 29 -6.89 -25.30 -17.67
CA ALA A 29 -5.71 -24.48 -17.93
C ALA A 29 -5.82 -23.04 -17.40
N GLY A 30 -6.87 -22.73 -16.62
CA GLY A 30 -7.09 -21.43 -15.98
C GLY A 30 -6.52 -21.32 -14.56
N PHE A 31 -5.62 -22.22 -14.16
CA PHE A 31 -5.00 -22.23 -12.81
C PHE A 31 -3.46 -22.36 -12.87
N ALA A 32 -2.82 -21.57 -13.72
CA ALA A 32 -1.37 -21.37 -13.71
C ALA A 32 -1.00 -19.88 -13.88
N ALA A 33 -1.67 -19.00 -13.15
CA ALA A 33 -1.22 -17.63 -12.93
C ALA A 33 -1.33 -17.29 -11.44
N LEU A 34 -0.64 -18.06 -10.60
CA LEU A 34 -0.34 -17.63 -9.23
C LEU A 34 1.05 -17.02 -9.19
N ALA A 35 1.12 -15.91 -8.46
CA ALA A 35 2.32 -15.19 -8.05
C ALA A 35 2.97 -14.28 -9.11
N GLY A 36 2.15 -13.41 -9.68
CA GLY A 36 2.57 -12.10 -10.15
C GLY A 36 1.76 -11.00 -9.48
N MET A 37 1.59 -11.05 -8.15
CA MET A 37 1.33 -9.81 -7.41
C MET A 37 2.63 -9.01 -7.48
N ALA A 38 2.94 -8.46 -8.66
CA ALA A 38 3.59 -7.17 -8.67
C ALA A 38 2.59 -6.30 -7.91
N ALA A 39 2.87 -6.08 -6.61
CA ALA A 39 2.32 -4.95 -5.88
C ALA A 39 2.27 -3.80 -6.88
N PRO A 40 1.14 -3.08 -7.02
CA PRO A 40 1.03 -2.03 -8.02
C PRO A 40 2.34 -1.27 -7.95
N ALA A 41 3.11 -1.35 -9.05
CA ALA A 41 4.27 -0.51 -9.22
C ALA A 41 3.65 0.87 -9.39
N HIS A 42 3.24 1.46 -8.26
CA HIS A 42 3.11 2.87 -8.10
C HIS A 42 4.48 3.34 -8.57
N ALA A 43 4.51 3.79 -9.82
CA ALA A 43 5.61 4.55 -10.36
C ALA A 43 5.63 5.78 -9.46
N ASP A 44 6.36 5.64 -8.35
CA ASP A 44 6.46 6.65 -7.34
C ASP A 44 7.03 7.86 -8.08
N PRO A 45 6.26 8.97 -8.18
CA PRO A 45 6.64 10.08 -9.02
C PRO A 45 8.04 10.56 -8.60
N ALA A 46 9.04 10.22 -9.41
CA ALA A 46 10.44 10.58 -9.22
C ALA A 46 10.99 10.36 -7.79
N GLY A 47 11.27 9.10 -7.42
CA GLY A 47 12.25 8.81 -6.36
C GLY A 47 11.78 8.99 -4.91
N THR A 48 10.48 9.10 -4.66
CA THR A 48 9.93 8.99 -3.31
C THR A 48 9.76 7.51 -2.94
N THR A 49 9.88 7.16 -1.66
CA THR A 49 9.58 5.81 -1.18
C THR A 49 8.09 5.67 -0.88
N GLY A 50 7.53 4.46 -0.84
CA GLY A 50 6.11 4.27 -0.49
C GLY A 50 5.69 4.89 0.85
N SER A 51 6.61 4.93 1.83
CA SER A 51 6.37 5.63 3.11
C SER A 51 6.36 7.15 2.95
N ASP A 52 7.18 7.71 2.05
CA ASP A 52 7.20 9.15 1.76
C ASP A 52 5.91 9.60 1.06
N ALA A 53 5.47 8.85 0.05
CA ALA A 53 4.21 9.13 -0.63
C ALA A 53 3.01 9.06 0.32
N SER A 54 2.95 8.02 1.18
CA SER A 54 1.86 7.88 2.16
C SER A 54 1.89 8.95 3.25
N PHE A 55 3.08 9.35 3.71
CA PHE A 55 3.27 10.46 4.63
C PHE A 55 2.73 11.78 4.06
N LEU A 56 3.14 12.14 2.83
CA LEU A 56 2.67 13.35 2.17
C LEU A 56 1.16 13.31 1.91
N ALA A 57 0.62 12.16 1.49
CA ALA A 57 -0.81 12.00 1.30
C ALA A 57 -1.60 12.21 2.61
N ALA A 58 -1.10 11.67 3.72
CA ALA A 58 -1.72 11.85 5.03
C ALA A 58 -1.66 13.30 5.53
N LEU A 59 -0.55 14.02 5.29
CA LEU A 59 -0.47 15.46 5.58
C LEU A 59 -1.54 16.25 4.82
N ASN A 60 -1.69 15.98 3.52
CA ASN A 60 -2.70 16.63 2.68
C ASN A 60 -4.12 16.32 3.16
N GLN A 61 -4.41 15.06 3.50
CA GLN A 61 -5.71 14.65 4.04
C GLN A 61 -6.01 15.32 5.39
N ALA A 62 -4.99 15.55 6.21
CA ALA A 62 -5.11 16.24 7.49
C ALA A 62 -5.20 17.78 7.37
N GLY A 63 -5.05 18.34 6.16
CA GLY A 63 -5.01 19.79 5.94
C GLY A 63 -3.74 20.45 6.48
N ILE A 64 -2.67 19.68 6.71
CA ILE A 64 -1.38 20.21 7.16
C ILE A 64 -0.60 20.72 5.96
N THR A 65 -0.43 22.04 5.88
CA THR A 65 0.31 22.69 4.80
C THR A 65 1.81 22.57 5.00
N TYR A 66 2.53 22.26 3.93
CA TYR A 66 4.00 22.28 3.88
C TYR A 66 4.46 22.95 2.58
N GLN A 67 5.59 23.67 2.64
CA GLN A 67 6.08 24.44 1.49
C GLN A 67 6.88 23.59 0.50
N ASN A 68 7.61 22.58 1.02
CA ASN A 68 8.46 21.71 0.23
C ASN A 68 8.27 20.26 0.69
N PRO A 69 7.89 19.33 -0.22
CA PRO A 69 7.67 17.93 0.14
C PRO A 69 8.93 17.23 0.64
N ALA A 70 10.10 17.52 0.06
CA ALA A 70 11.37 16.92 0.50
C ALA A 70 11.72 17.35 1.93
N THR A 71 11.56 18.64 2.25
CA THR A 71 11.76 19.15 3.61
C THR A 71 10.76 18.52 4.59
N ALA A 72 9.48 18.37 4.20
CA ALA A 72 8.49 17.72 5.06
C ALA A 72 8.88 16.27 5.37
N ILE A 73 9.37 15.53 4.36
CA ILE A 73 9.89 14.16 4.50
C ILE A 73 11.08 14.13 5.46
N GLU A 74 12.06 15.03 5.29
CA GLU A 74 13.24 15.10 6.17
C GLU A 74 12.83 15.37 7.63
N VAL A 75 11.91 16.31 7.87
CA VAL A 75 11.41 16.61 9.22
C VAL A 75 10.64 15.41 9.79
N GLY A 76 9.82 14.72 8.99
CA GLY A 76 9.10 13.52 9.42
C GLY A 76 10.02 12.36 9.79
N LYS A 77 11.05 12.09 8.96
CA LYS A 77 12.09 11.10 9.26
C LYS A 77 12.89 11.48 10.50
N ARG A 78 13.24 12.76 10.67
CA ARG A 78 13.94 13.23 11.86
C ARG A 78 13.12 13.07 13.14
N ALA A 79 11.82 13.34 13.08
CA ALA A 79 10.92 13.10 14.21
C ALA A 79 10.94 11.61 14.62
N CYS A 80 10.96 10.73 13.62
CA CYS A 80 11.05 9.30 13.83
C CYS A 80 12.37 8.87 14.49
N GLU A 81 13.50 9.36 13.97
CA GLU A 81 14.82 9.11 14.56
C GLU A 81 14.91 9.57 16.02
N LEU A 82 14.30 10.71 16.36
CA LEU A 82 14.28 11.19 17.74
C LEU A 82 13.52 10.22 18.66
N MET A 83 12.41 9.65 18.20
CA MET A 83 11.66 8.64 18.96
C MET A 83 12.46 7.33 19.09
N ASP A 84 13.15 6.90 18.02
CA ASP A 84 14.06 5.74 18.08
C ASP A 84 15.24 5.96 19.06
N GLN A 85 15.67 7.21 19.24
CA GLN A 85 16.67 7.61 20.24
C GLN A 85 16.11 7.69 21.67
N GLY A 86 14.82 7.40 21.86
CA GLY A 86 14.14 7.41 23.15
C GLY A 86 13.55 8.75 23.57
N SER A 87 13.53 9.75 22.66
CA SER A 87 12.89 11.04 22.96
C SER A 87 11.38 10.86 23.13
N PRO A 88 10.76 11.40 24.19
CA PRO A 88 9.33 11.31 24.36
C PRO A 88 8.61 12.12 23.26
N GLN A 89 7.45 11.63 22.81
CA GLN A 89 6.71 12.23 21.71
C GLN A 89 6.40 13.72 21.93
N VAL A 90 6.15 14.14 23.17
CA VAL A 90 5.93 15.56 23.53
C VAL A 90 7.15 16.45 23.25
N GLU A 91 8.36 15.93 23.44
CA GLU A 91 9.60 16.65 23.13
C GLU A 91 9.83 16.72 21.62
N VAL A 92 9.50 15.64 20.90
CA VAL A 92 9.54 15.62 19.44
C VAL A 92 8.56 16.63 18.85
N ILE A 93 7.33 16.70 19.36
CA ILE A 93 6.33 17.70 18.95
C ILE A 93 6.87 19.12 19.19
N LYS A 94 7.48 19.36 20.35
CA LYS A 94 8.12 20.65 20.66
C LYS A 94 9.25 20.98 19.68
N ASN A 95 10.08 20.00 19.33
CA ASN A 95 11.17 20.17 18.35
C ASN A 95 10.62 20.50 16.96
N VAL A 96 9.61 19.76 16.50
CA VAL A 96 8.91 19.99 15.23
C VAL A 96 8.30 21.39 15.21
N SER A 97 7.55 21.79 16.25
CA SER A 97 6.95 23.12 16.33
C SER A 97 7.99 24.25 16.34
N SER A 98 9.07 24.10 17.12
CA SER A 98 10.10 25.15 17.26
C SER A 98 10.93 25.35 15.99
N SER A 99 11.12 24.28 15.21
CA SER A 99 11.90 24.31 13.97
C SER A 99 11.06 24.70 12.75
N ASN A 100 9.73 24.71 12.88
CA ASN A 100 8.78 24.97 11.81
C ASN A 100 7.80 26.07 12.25
N PRO A 101 8.17 27.36 12.15
CA PRO A 101 7.36 28.48 12.67
C PRO A 101 5.99 28.65 12.00
N GLY A 102 5.73 27.95 10.89
CA GLY A 102 4.41 27.88 10.27
C GLY A 102 3.44 26.88 10.92
N PHE A 103 3.90 26.04 11.86
CA PHE A 103 3.05 25.06 12.54
C PHE A 103 2.43 25.64 13.80
N THR A 104 1.13 25.41 13.96
CA THR A 104 0.48 25.49 15.28
C THR A 104 0.93 24.32 16.15
N VAL A 105 0.72 24.41 17.47
CA VAL A 105 1.02 23.30 18.38
C VAL A 105 0.26 22.04 17.98
N ASP A 106 -1.04 22.17 17.68
CA ASP A 106 -1.87 21.06 17.22
C ASP A 106 -1.40 20.51 15.87
N GLY A 107 -0.99 21.38 14.94
CA GLY A 107 -0.43 21.00 13.65
C GLY A 107 0.88 20.22 13.80
N ALA A 108 1.76 20.63 14.72
CA ALA A 108 2.99 19.91 15.03
C ALA A 108 2.70 18.54 15.69
N ALA A 109 1.70 18.46 16.56
CA ALA A 109 1.26 17.20 17.16
C ALA A 109 0.74 16.22 16.09
N GLN A 110 -0.16 16.69 15.23
CA GLN A 110 -0.74 15.87 14.17
C GLN A 110 0.31 15.47 13.12
N PHE A 111 1.22 16.38 12.74
CA PHE A 111 2.35 16.07 11.88
C PHE A 111 3.23 14.97 12.48
N THR A 112 3.55 15.07 13.78
CA THR A 112 4.38 14.07 14.47
C THR A 112 3.69 12.70 14.53
N MET A 113 2.38 12.65 14.74
CA MET A 113 1.62 11.39 14.70
C MET A 113 1.60 10.77 13.29
N ILE A 114 1.43 11.58 12.24
CA ILE A 114 1.46 11.11 10.86
C ILE A 114 2.86 10.60 10.50
N ALA A 115 3.91 11.31 10.92
CA ALA A 115 5.30 10.87 10.76
C ALA A 115 5.57 9.54 11.49
N ALA A 116 5.12 9.41 12.75
CA ALA A 116 5.22 8.17 13.50
C ALA A 116 4.52 7.02 12.76
N SER A 117 3.31 7.25 12.24
CA SER A 117 2.57 6.23 11.52
C SER A 117 3.25 5.77 10.22
N ALA A 118 3.92 6.68 9.51
CA ALA A 118 4.55 6.37 8.23
C ALA A 118 5.96 5.77 8.36
N TYR A 119 6.74 6.23 9.35
CA TYR A 119 8.16 5.93 9.45
C TYR A 119 8.54 5.05 10.64
N CYS A 120 7.79 5.09 11.75
CA CYS A 120 8.05 4.27 12.94
C CYS A 120 6.78 3.94 13.71
N PRO A 121 5.94 3.05 13.14
CA PRO A 121 4.67 2.68 13.75
C PRO A 121 4.82 2.04 15.14
N GLN A 122 6.01 1.55 15.51
CA GLN A 122 6.32 1.07 16.85
C GLN A 122 6.17 2.13 17.95
N HIS A 123 6.25 3.42 17.61
CA HIS A 123 6.12 4.53 18.57
C HIS A 123 4.69 5.09 18.64
N LEU A 124 3.75 4.50 17.89
CA LEU A 124 2.33 4.83 18.01
C LEU A 124 1.79 4.34 19.35
N GLY A 125 1.20 5.25 20.13
CA GLY A 125 0.58 4.89 21.41
C GLY A 125 1.56 4.76 22.59
N GLN A 126 2.83 5.15 22.44
CA GLN A 126 3.71 5.45 23.58
C GLN A 126 3.16 6.71 24.25
N ARG A 127 2.21 6.46 25.16
CA ARG A 127 1.22 7.43 25.63
C ARG A 127 1.86 8.71 26.14
N VAL A 128 1.29 9.84 25.71
CA VAL A 128 1.07 10.98 26.59
C VAL A 128 0.30 10.44 27.80
N GLY A 129 1.01 10.05 28.85
CA GLY A 129 0.40 9.73 30.14
C GLY A 129 -0.18 11.01 30.74
N PRO A 130 -1.32 10.93 31.45
CA PRO A 130 -1.85 12.08 32.17
C PRO A 130 -0.83 12.46 33.27
N GLY A 131 -0.22 13.63 33.11
CA GLY A 131 0.43 14.34 34.22
C GLY A 131 -0.61 15.07 35.06
#